data_AF-A0A3D0NW82-F1
#
_entry.id   AF-A0A3D0NW82-F1
#
_cell.length_a   1.000
_cell.length_b   1.000
_cell.length_c   1.000
_cell.angle_alpha   90.00
_cell.angle_beta   90.00
_cell.angle_gamma   90.00
#
_symmetry.space_group_name_H-M   'P 1'
#
loop_
_entity.id
_entity.type
_entity.pdbx_description
1 polymer ?
#
loop_
_entity_poly.entity_id
_entity_poly.type
_entity_poly.pdbx_seq_one_letter_code
_entity_poly.pdbx_strand_id
1 'polypeptide(L)'
;MKYRALKLLCLNLGIALLNVIMFSKGLVGLTFDGGALSTALAVTVIVMSLIAFGYGNYTLLFSEKPEPTVQLLRGTEFTEPKDYIEALAEKRGKGVFDEDIHTAIEQINRMTDKDKALDSILEQFFTPQEITFTRFQSAINAVQAIFYNNVKKMLNRMIIFDYKDYQKLAEKVRNSQARENGGLVSRSVDTQMRIYSEHIFYVRGLVSQNEEILIKMDALLLEISKLDDLDEHGLENMAAVQEINDLIAQTKYYKT
;
A
#
# COMPACT_ATOMS: atom_id res chain seq x y z
N MET A 1 21.79 7.94 19.61
CA MET A 1 22.22 9.00 20.55
C MET A 1 23.34 9.90 20.00
N LYS A 2 24.53 9.38 19.62
CA LYS A 2 25.68 10.18 19.14
C LYS A 2 25.39 11.14 17.96
N TYR A 3 24.60 10.69 16.98
CA TYR A 3 24.27 11.49 15.79
C TYR A 3 23.32 12.66 16.07
N ARG A 4 22.44 12.55 17.08
CA ARG A 4 21.54 13.65 17.49
C ARG A 4 22.32 14.76 18.20
N ALA A 5 23.24 14.38 19.10
CA ALA A 5 24.13 15.32 19.77
C ALA A 5 25.01 16.10 18.76
N LEU A 6 25.53 15.43 17.74
CA LEU A 6 26.33 16.08 16.69
C LEU A 6 25.50 17.09 15.86
N LYS A 7 24.24 16.77 15.54
CA LYS A 7 23.34 17.70 14.82
C LYS A 7 22.98 18.93 15.63
N LEU A 8 22.67 18.75 16.92
CA LEU A 8 22.39 19.85 17.82
C LEU A 8 23.61 20.77 17.98
N LEU A 9 24.79 20.17 18.12
CA LEU A 9 26.04 20.93 18.18
C LEU A 9 26.26 21.72 16.89
N CYS A 10 26.11 21.08 15.72
CA CYS A 10 26.27 21.73 14.42
C CYS A 10 25.30 22.89 14.22
N LEU A 11 24.01 22.71 14.56
CA LEU A 11 22.99 23.76 14.46
C LEU A 11 23.34 24.97 15.33
N ASN A 12 23.63 24.74 16.61
CA ASN A 12 23.91 25.82 17.55
C ASN A 12 25.23 26.53 17.23
N LEU A 13 26.26 25.78 16.80
CA LEU A 13 27.52 26.35 16.34
C LEU A 13 27.32 27.21 15.08
N GLY A 14 26.50 26.76 14.13
CA GLY A 14 26.17 27.50 12.93
C GLY A 14 25.46 28.82 13.22
N ILE A 15 24.47 28.83 14.13
CA ILE A 15 23.77 30.04 14.57
C ILE A 15 24.74 31.01 15.25
N ALA A 16 25.64 30.51 16.11
CA ALA A 16 26.64 31.33 16.79
C ALA A 16 27.62 31.97 15.80
N LEU A 17 28.16 31.18 14.86
CA LEU A 17 29.08 31.66 13.83
C LEU A 17 28.41 32.69 12.91
N LEU A 18 27.16 32.46 12.50
CA LEU A 18 26.40 33.41 11.70
C LEU A 18 26.28 34.77 12.42
N ASN A 19 25.90 34.77 13.70
CA ASN A 19 25.80 36.01 14.46
C ASN A 19 27.16 36.71 14.60
N VAL A 20 28.24 35.98 14.86
CA VAL A 20 29.60 36.55 14.90
C VAL A 20 29.97 37.20 13.56
N ILE A 21 29.70 36.54 12.44
CA ILE A 21 30.00 37.06 11.10
C ILE A 21 29.18 38.34 10.81
N MET A 22 27.88 38.31 11.13
CA MET A 22 26.95 39.39 10.82
C MET A 22 27.21 40.64 11.68
N PHE A 23 27.57 40.48 12.95
CA PHE A 23 27.79 41.61 13.89
C PHE A 23 29.26 42.00 14.07
N SER A 24 30.22 41.24 13.53
CA SER A 24 31.65 41.59 13.60
C SER A 24 31.99 42.73 12.65
N LYS A 25 32.58 43.80 13.20
CA LYS A 25 33.07 44.97 12.43
C LYS A 25 34.14 44.64 11.40
N GLY A 26 34.85 43.51 11.54
CA GLY A 26 35.85 43.05 10.59
C GLY A 26 35.28 42.27 9.39
N LEU A 27 33.97 41.99 9.39
CA LEU A 27 33.28 41.25 8.34
C LEU A 27 32.10 42.07 7.82
N VAL A 28 30.87 41.76 8.24
CA VAL A 28 29.66 42.48 7.78
C VAL A 28 29.42 43.73 8.62
N GLY A 29 29.58 43.63 9.94
CA GLY A 29 29.53 44.78 10.85
C GLY A 29 28.15 45.41 10.99
N LEU A 30 27.07 44.61 11.03
CA LEU A 30 25.74 45.15 11.33
C LEU A 30 25.73 45.83 12.69
N THR A 31 25.13 47.01 12.75
CA THR A 31 24.98 47.78 13.99
C THR A 31 23.55 48.28 14.16
N PHE A 32 23.19 48.54 15.42
CA PHE A 32 21.87 49.07 15.80
C PHE A 32 21.78 50.59 15.67
N ASP A 33 22.91 51.28 15.57
CA ASP A 33 23.06 52.73 15.44
C ASP A 33 23.33 53.19 13.99
N GLY A 34 23.26 52.27 13.03
CA GLY A 34 23.42 52.56 11.60
C GLY A 34 22.17 53.15 10.94
N GLY A 35 22.17 53.18 9.61
CA GLY A 35 20.99 53.58 8.83
C GLY A 35 19.81 52.59 8.98
N ALA A 36 18.60 53.03 8.63
CA ALA A 36 17.37 52.25 8.81
C ALA A 36 17.45 50.80 8.28
N LEU A 37 18.14 50.60 7.14
CA LEU A 37 18.36 49.27 6.56
C LEU A 37 19.29 48.39 7.41
N SER A 38 20.38 48.95 7.95
CA SER A 38 21.33 48.25 8.82
C SER A 38 20.64 47.80 10.11
N THR A 39 19.89 48.70 10.73
CA THR A 39 19.15 48.40 11.96
C THR A 39 18.04 47.37 11.72
N ALA A 40 17.30 47.46 10.61
CA ALA A 40 16.29 46.47 10.26
C ALA A 40 16.90 45.07 10.06
N LEU A 41 18.00 44.97 9.31
CA LEU A 41 18.71 43.70 9.11
C LEU A 41 19.28 43.13 10.41
N ALA A 42 19.85 43.97 11.27
CA ALA A 42 20.35 43.58 12.58
C ALA A 42 19.24 42.95 13.44
N VAL A 43 18.06 43.57 13.49
CA VAL A 43 16.90 43.05 14.22
C VAL A 43 16.41 41.73 13.60
N THR A 44 16.29 41.66 12.27
CA THR A 44 15.85 40.44 11.57
C THR A 44 16.78 39.26 11.85
N VAL A 45 18.09 39.45 11.82
CA VAL A 45 19.08 38.39 12.07
C VAL A 45 18.94 37.83 13.49
N ILE A 46 18.69 38.69 14.49
CA ILE A 46 18.46 38.25 15.86
C ILE A 46 17.16 37.45 15.97
N VAL A 47 16.06 37.99 15.43
CA VAL A 47 14.75 37.32 15.50
C VAL A 47 14.81 35.96 14.81
N MET A 48 15.39 35.89 13.62
CA MET A 48 15.56 34.64 12.89
C MET A 48 16.49 33.66 13.61
N SER A 49 17.54 34.15 14.28
CA SER A 49 18.42 33.32 15.12
C SER A 49 17.68 32.72 16.32
N LEU A 50 16.81 33.50 16.97
CA LEU A 50 15.97 33.02 18.08
C LEU A 50 14.95 31.99 17.61
N ILE A 51 14.31 32.21 16.46
CA ILE A 51 13.37 31.25 15.85
C ILE A 51 14.11 29.97 15.47
N ALA A 52 15.24 30.07 14.76
CA ALA A 52 16.03 28.92 14.34
C ALA A 52 16.56 28.13 15.54
N PHE A 53 16.99 28.81 16.60
CA PHE A 53 17.41 28.18 17.84
C PHE A 53 16.25 27.46 18.52
N GLY A 54 15.12 28.15 18.75
CA GLY A 54 13.97 27.57 19.44
C GLY A 54 13.35 26.42 18.66
N TYR A 55 12.93 26.68 17.42
CA TYR A 55 12.29 25.68 16.57
C TYR A 55 13.24 24.56 16.15
N GLY A 56 14.49 24.88 15.81
CA GLY A 56 15.47 23.89 15.39
C GLY A 56 15.87 22.94 16.52
N ASN A 57 16.11 23.46 17.74
CA ASN A 57 16.39 22.60 18.89
C ASN A 57 15.13 21.82 19.32
N TYR A 58 13.95 22.45 19.32
CA TYR A 58 12.69 21.78 19.63
C TYR A 58 12.42 20.59 18.70
N THR A 59 12.56 20.81 17.39
CA THR A 59 12.36 19.75 16.40
C THR A 59 13.41 18.64 16.50
N LEU A 60 14.69 18.96 16.73
CA LEU A 60 15.74 17.95 16.88
C LEU A 60 15.65 17.13 18.19
N LEU A 61 15.12 17.73 19.27
CA LEU A 61 14.98 17.10 20.58
C LEU A 61 13.67 16.34 20.75
N PHE A 62 12.57 16.89 20.23
CA PHE A 62 11.20 16.42 20.51
C PHE A 62 10.43 15.95 19.28
N SER A 63 10.87 16.24 18.05
CA SER A 63 10.33 15.56 16.86
C SER A 63 11.03 14.23 16.69
N GLU A 64 10.63 13.25 17.49
CA GLU A 64 10.75 11.86 17.06
C GLU A 64 9.94 11.72 15.78
N LYS A 65 10.61 11.59 14.63
CA LYS A 65 9.94 10.93 13.50
C LYS A 65 9.53 9.57 14.05
N PRO A 66 8.23 9.22 14.06
CA PRO A 66 7.83 7.89 14.44
C PRO A 66 8.69 6.94 13.62
N GLU A 67 9.34 5.97 14.26
CA GLU A 67 9.81 4.83 13.48
C GLU A 67 8.60 4.33 12.69
N PRO A 68 8.74 3.99 11.40
CA PRO A 68 7.62 3.52 10.61
C PRO A 68 7.10 2.25 11.29
N THR A 69 6.10 2.42 12.14
CA THR A 69 5.35 1.31 12.69
C THR A 69 4.71 0.64 11.50
N VAL A 70 4.93 -0.66 11.40
CA VAL A 70 4.30 -1.48 10.37
C VAL A 70 2.79 -1.42 10.61
N GLN A 71 2.12 -0.48 9.97
CA GLN A 71 0.67 -0.32 10.04
C GLN A 71 0.08 -1.25 9.00
N LEU A 72 -0.50 -2.34 9.48
CA LEU A 72 -1.33 -3.20 8.65
C LEU A 72 -2.64 -2.47 8.38
N LEU A 73 -3.08 -2.55 7.14
CA LEU A 73 -4.29 -1.92 6.67
C LEU A 73 -5.48 -2.55 7.42
N ARG A 74 -6.24 -1.74 8.17
CA ARG A 74 -7.45 -2.21 8.89
C ARG A 74 -8.74 -1.83 8.15
N GLY A 75 -9.88 -2.34 8.64
CA GLY A 75 -11.17 -2.51 7.95
C GLY A 75 -11.75 -1.34 7.15
N THR A 76 -11.23 -0.13 7.33
CA THR A 76 -11.87 1.12 6.88
C THR A 76 -10.94 2.05 6.09
N GLU A 77 -9.74 1.61 5.70
CA GLU A 77 -8.75 2.49 5.06
C GLU A 77 -8.94 2.63 3.55
N PHE A 78 -9.68 1.71 2.92
CA PHE A 78 -9.97 1.76 1.49
C PHE A 78 -11.47 1.65 1.28
N THR A 79 -12.02 2.64 0.57
CA THR A 79 -13.45 2.70 0.27
C THR A 79 -13.69 2.56 -1.23
N GLU A 80 -12.72 3.00 -2.04
CA GLU A 80 -12.84 3.00 -3.49
C GLU A 80 -11.80 2.09 -4.15
N PRO A 81 -12.11 1.50 -5.33
CA PRO A 81 -11.15 0.69 -6.10
C PRO A 81 -9.83 1.42 -6.37
N LYS A 82 -9.90 2.75 -6.53
CA LYS A 82 -8.73 3.63 -6.75
C LYS A 82 -7.75 3.58 -5.58
N ASP A 83 -8.23 3.52 -4.35
CA ASP A 83 -7.36 3.50 -3.16
C ASP A 83 -6.49 2.23 -3.15
N TYR A 84 -7.06 1.09 -3.56
CA TYR A 84 -6.33 -0.18 -3.70
C TYR A 84 -5.28 -0.11 -4.81
N ILE A 85 -5.64 0.47 -5.96
CA ILE A 85 -4.72 0.64 -7.10
C ILE A 85 -3.54 1.52 -6.70
N GLU A 86 -3.79 2.64 -6.02
CA GLU A 86 -2.75 3.55 -5.56
C GLU A 86 -1.83 2.85 -4.55
N ALA A 87 -2.39 2.15 -3.56
CA ALA A 87 -1.62 1.41 -2.56
C ALA A 87 -0.73 0.31 -3.19
N LEU A 88 -1.23 -0.39 -4.23
CA LEU A 88 -0.47 -1.37 -5.00
C LEU A 88 0.63 -0.71 -5.83
N ALA A 89 0.30 0.40 -6.50
CA ALA A 89 1.24 1.15 -7.33
C ALA A 89 2.44 1.68 -6.51
N GLU A 90 2.22 2.12 -5.26
CA GLU A 90 3.29 2.53 -4.35
C GLU A 90 4.27 1.41 -3.99
N LYS A 91 3.87 0.14 -4.14
CA LYS A 91 4.74 -1.02 -3.88
C LYS A 91 5.52 -1.49 -5.11
N ARG A 92 5.24 -0.96 -6.30
CA ARG A 92 5.95 -1.29 -7.54
C ARG A 92 7.44 -0.94 -7.46
N GLY A 93 8.24 -1.62 -8.29
CA GLY A 93 9.68 -1.41 -8.41
C GLY A 93 10.47 -2.11 -7.29
N LYS A 94 9.83 -3.03 -6.58
CA LYS A 94 10.47 -3.84 -5.52
C LYS A 94 10.71 -5.29 -5.97
N GLY A 95 10.51 -5.58 -7.25
CA GLY A 95 11.00 -6.75 -7.96
C GLY A 95 10.13 -7.97 -7.79
N VAL A 96 10.14 -8.59 -6.60
CA VAL A 96 9.60 -9.94 -6.43
C VAL A 96 8.08 -10.06 -6.56
N PHE A 97 7.37 -8.94 -6.38
CA PHE A 97 5.91 -8.84 -6.51
C PHE A 97 5.47 -7.97 -7.69
N ASP A 98 6.38 -7.50 -8.56
CA ASP A 98 6.01 -6.51 -9.58
C ASP A 98 4.97 -7.06 -10.57
N GLU A 99 5.09 -8.33 -10.96
CA GLU A 99 4.10 -9.04 -11.77
C GLU A 99 2.78 -9.21 -11.00
N ASP A 100 2.83 -9.68 -9.74
CA ASP A 100 1.64 -9.86 -8.90
C ASP A 100 0.87 -8.54 -8.71
N ILE A 101 1.59 -7.43 -8.54
CA ILE A 101 1.03 -6.07 -8.42
C ILE A 101 0.39 -5.63 -9.74
N HIS A 102 1.05 -5.89 -10.87
CA HIS A 102 0.50 -5.55 -12.17
C HIS A 102 -0.81 -6.29 -12.43
N THR A 103 -0.81 -7.61 -12.25
CA THR A 103 -1.99 -8.47 -12.41
C THR A 103 -3.12 -8.04 -11.46
N ALA A 104 -2.82 -7.77 -10.19
CA ALA A 104 -3.84 -7.33 -9.24
C ALA A 104 -4.51 -6.00 -9.63
N ILE A 105 -3.74 -5.04 -10.16
CA ILE A 105 -4.30 -3.77 -10.65
C ILE A 105 -5.23 -4.02 -11.85
N GLU A 106 -4.84 -4.88 -12.79
CA GLU A 106 -5.71 -5.26 -13.91
C GLU A 106 -6.97 -5.98 -13.45
N GLN A 107 -6.86 -6.87 -12.48
CA GLN A 107 -7.98 -7.56 -11.87
C GLN A 107 -8.96 -6.60 -11.18
N ILE A 108 -8.48 -5.55 -10.51
CA ILE A 108 -9.35 -4.52 -9.89
C ILE A 108 -10.13 -3.76 -10.97
N ASN A 109 -9.48 -3.37 -12.07
CA ASN A 109 -10.16 -2.72 -13.19
C ASN A 109 -11.24 -3.63 -13.79
N ARG A 110 -10.89 -4.89 -14.07
CA ARG A 110 -11.84 -5.90 -14.57
C ARG A 110 -13.01 -6.12 -13.61
N MET A 111 -12.77 -6.17 -12.31
CA MET A 111 -13.82 -6.29 -11.30
C MET A 111 -14.78 -5.10 -11.36
N THR A 112 -14.23 -3.88 -11.43
CA THR A 112 -15.00 -2.63 -11.50
C THR A 112 -15.86 -2.55 -12.77
N ASP A 113 -15.34 -3.00 -13.91
CA ASP A 113 -16.07 -3.00 -15.17
C ASP A 113 -17.18 -4.06 -15.19
N LYS A 114 -16.91 -5.25 -14.63
CA LYS A 114 -17.90 -6.33 -14.51
C LYS A 114 -19.04 -5.98 -13.57
N ASP A 115 -18.73 -5.31 -12.47
CA ASP A 115 -19.73 -4.80 -11.52
C ASP A 115 -20.76 -3.89 -12.22
N LYS A 116 -20.25 -2.86 -12.91
CA LYS A 116 -21.11 -1.93 -13.66
C LYS A 116 -21.92 -2.63 -14.74
N ALA A 117 -21.35 -3.63 -15.41
CA ALA A 117 -22.04 -4.41 -16.42
C ALA A 117 -23.17 -5.25 -15.79
N LEU A 118 -22.92 -5.89 -14.64
CA LEU A 118 -23.94 -6.65 -13.92
C LEU A 118 -25.07 -5.75 -13.42
N ASP A 119 -24.75 -4.61 -12.79
CA ASP A 119 -25.75 -3.63 -12.35
C ASP A 119 -26.63 -3.20 -13.54
N SER A 120 -26.00 -2.83 -14.66
CA SER A 120 -26.71 -2.38 -15.86
C SER A 120 -27.59 -3.45 -16.49
N ILE A 121 -27.17 -4.73 -16.48
CA ILE A 121 -27.98 -5.82 -17.02
C ILE A 121 -29.10 -6.17 -16.04
N LEU A 122 -28.83 -6.23 -14.74
CA LEU A 122 -29.85 -6.54 -13.74
C LEU A 122 -30.99 -5.51 -13.75
N GLU A 123 -30.68 -4.22 -13.87
CA GLU A 123 -31.67 -3.15 -13.97
C GLU A 123 -32.52 -3.20 -15.26
N GLN A 124 -32.05 -3.87 -16.31
CA GLN A 124 -32.85 -4.08 -17.53
C GLN A 124 -33.91 -5.17 -17.34
N PHE A 125 -33.63 -6.18 -16.52
CA PHE A 125 -34.51 -7.34 -16.33
C PHE A 125 -35.38 -7.27 -15.08
N PHE A 126 -34.94 -6.56 -14.04
CA PHE A 126 -35.61 -6.51 -12.75
C PHE A 126 -35.68 -5.09 -12.19
N THR A 127 -36.73 -4.81 -11.43
CA THR A 127 -36.79 -3.60 -10.61
C THR A 127 -36.02 -3.79 -9.30
N PRO A 128 -35.40 -2.75 -8.73
CA PRO A 128 -34.62 -2.87 -7.49
C PRO A 128 -35.40 -3.37 -6.27
N GLN A 129 -36.73 -3.31 -6.29
CA GLN A 129 -37.61 -3.79 -5.22
C GLN A 129 -37.87 -5.30 -5.30
N GLU A 130 -37.50 -5.95 -6.41
CA GLU A 130 -37.68 -7.38 -6.59
C GLU A 130 -36.69 -8.18 -5.74
N ILE A 131 -37.17 -9.31 -5.23
CA ILE A 131 -36.38 -10.23 -4.42
C ILE A 131 -35.22 -10.80 -5.24
N THR A 132 -35.47 -11.10 -6.52
CA THR A 132 -34.47 -11.62 -7.46
C THR A 132 -33.32 -10.64 -7.65
N PHE A 133 -33.61 -9.37 -7.94
CA PHE A 133 -32.61 -8.30 -8.01
C PHE A 133 -31.77 -8.24 -6.73
N THR A 134 -32.43 -8.17 -5.58
CA THR A 134 -31.76 -8.05 -4.28
C THR A 134 -30.85 -9.24 -3.98
N ARG A 135 -31.23 -10.46 -4.39
CA ARG A 135 -30.42 -11.67 -4.25
C ARG A 135 -29.17 -11.62 -5.11
N PHE A 136 -29.29 -11.25 -6.39
CA PHE A 136 -28.14 -11.09 -7.28
C PHE A 136 -27.18 -10.04 -6.75
N GLN A 137 -27.68 -8.86 -6.38
CA GLN A 137 -26.83 -7.80 -5.84
C GLN A 137 -26.10 -8.24 -4.56
N SER A 138 -26.78 -8.96 -3.68
CA SER A 138 -26.18 -9.48 -2.45
C SER A 138 -25.04 -10.47 -2.73
N ALA A 139 -25.21 -11.34 -3.72
CA ALA A 139 -24.19 -12.29 -4.17
C ALA A 139 -22.98 -11.57 -4.77
N ILE A 140 -23.21 -10.58 -5.66
CA ILE A 140 -22.18 -9.75 -6.27
C ILE A 140 -21.37 -9.01 -5.20
N ASN A 141 -22.05 -8.29 -4.31
CA ASN A 141 -21.42 -7.52 -3.23
C ASN A 141 -20.58 -8.42 -2.30
N ALA A 142 -21.04 -9.63 -2.00
CA ALA A 142 -20.30 -10.56 -1.17
C ALA A 142 -19.01 -11.06 -1.86
N VAL A 143 -19.06 -11.34 -3.16
CA VAL A 143 -17.88 -11.74 -3.95
C VAL A 143 -16.88 -10.61 -4.07
N GLN A 144 -17.35 -9.38 -4.32
CA GLN A 144 -16.49 -8.20 -4.32
C GLN A 144 -15.78 -8.00 -2.98
N ALA A 145 -16.51 -8.15 -1.87
CA ALA A 145 -15.91 -8.03 -0.55
C ALA A 145 -14.78 -9.05 -0.34
N ILE A 146 -14.94 -10.28 -0.84
CA ILE A 146 -13.88 -11.31 -0.81
C ILE A 146 -12.68 -10.87 -1.66
N PHE A 147 -12.94 -10.43 -2.90
CA PHE A 147 -11.92 -9.97 -3.83
C PHE A 147 -11.06 -8.83 -3.25
N TYR A 148 -11.70 -7.77 -2.73
CA TYR A 148 -11.00 -6.63 -2.16
C TYR A 148 -10.31 -6.98 -0.83
N ASN A 149 -10.85 -7.91 -0.06
CA ASN A 149 -10.18 -8.44 1.12
C ASN A 149 -8.90 -9.22 0.76
N ASN A 150 -8.89 -9.95 -0.36
CA ASN A 150 -7.69 -10.62 -0.87
C ASN A 150 -6.63 -9.59 -1.28
N VAL A 151 -7.00 -8.54 -2.02
CA VAL A 151 -6.07 -7.44 -2.36
C VAL A 151 -5.46 -6.82 -1.10
N LYS A 152 -6.29 -6.60 -0.06
CA LYS A 152 -5.82 -6.09 1.23
C LYS A 152 -4.84 -7.04 1.92
N LYS A 153 -5.11 -8.35 1.93
CA LYS A 153 -4.20 -9.35 2.47
C LYS A 153 -2.87 -9.37 1.71
N MET A 154 -2.89 -9.19 0.39
CA MET A 154 -1.69 -9.05 -0.43
C MET A 154 -0.87 -7.83 -0.01
N LEU A 155 -1.51 -6.65 0.09
CA LEU A 155 -0.85 -5.42 0.54
C LEU A 155 -0.24 -5.57 1.93
N ASN A 156 -0.96 -6.17 2.88
CA ASN A 156 -0.45 -6.46 4.22
C ASN A 156 0.79 -7.36 4.18
N ARG A 157 0.79 -8.38 3.33
CA ARG A 157 1.96 -9.26 3.13
C ARG A 157 3.15 -8.54 2.50
N MET A 158 2.90 -7.61 1.57
CA MET A 158 3.93 -6.77 0.97
C MET A 158 4.48 -5.72 1.95
N ILE A 159 3.67 -5.24 2.90
CA ILE A 159 4.08 -4.30 3.94
C ILE A 159 5.06 -4.96 4.93
N ILE A 160 4.81 -6.20 5.34
CA ILE A 160 5.67 -6.94 6.27
C ILE A 160 6.92 -7.55 5.60
N PHE A 161 7.01 -7.51 4.27
CA PHE A 161 8.12 -8.12 3.54
C PHE A 161 9.36 -7.21 3.53
N ASP A 162 10.47 -7.68 4.11
CA ASP A 162 11.76 -6.97 4.02
C ASP A 162 12.46 -7.24 2.69
N TYR A 163 12.20 -6.37 1.71
CA TYR A 163 12.80 -6.44 0.38
C TYR A 163 14.33 -6.35 0.38
N LYS A 164 14.92 -5.57 1.29
CA LYS A 164 16.37 -5.36 1.30
C LYS A 164 17.07 -6.61 1.82
N ASP A 165 16.52 -7.23 2.86
CA ASP A 165 17.05 -8.48 3.39
C ASP A 165 16.85 -9.63 2.39
N TYR A 166 15.66 -9.73 1.77
CA TYR A 166 15.39 -10.68 0.70
C TYR A 166 16.40 -10.58 -0.45
N GLN A 167 16.65 -9.38 -0.97
CA GLN A 167 17.61 -9.17 -2.07
C GLN A 167 19.02 -9.62 -1.70
N LYS A 168 19.48 -9.33 -0.48
CA LYS A 168 20.78 -9.78 0.02
C LYS A 168 20.86 -11.29 0.15
N LEU A 169 19.79 -11.94 0.62
CA LEU A 169 19.74 -13.40 0.73
C LEU A 169 19.70 -14.06 -0.65
N ALA A 170 18.88 -13.55 -1.56
CA ALA A 170 18.79 -14.02 -2.94
C ALA A 170 20.14 -13.92 -3.66
N GLU A 171 20.86 -12.81 -3.49
CA GLU A 171 22.20 -12.64 -4.03
C GLU A 171 23.21 -13.64 -3.43
N LYS A 172 23.17 -13.86 -2.10
CA LYS A 172 24.02 -14.88 -1.46
C LYS A 172 23.78 -16.28 -2.02
N VAL A 173 22.50 -16.66 -2.20
CA VAL A 173 22.12 -17.95 -2.79
C VAL A 173 22.64 -18.06 -4.22
N ARG A 174 22.35 -17.07 -5.08
CA ARG A 174 22.81 -17.03 -6.47
C ARG A 174 24.33 -17.14 -6.59
N ASN A 175 25.07 -16.36 -5.80
CA ASN A 175 26.53 -16.36 -5.83
C ASN A 175 27.14 -17.68 -5.30
N SER A 176 26.42 -18.38 -4.42
CA SER A 176 26.85 -19.70 -3.92
C SER A 176 26.64 -20.79 -4.97
N GLN A 177 25.53 -20.72 -5.71
CA GLN A 177 25.20 -21.63 -6.81
C GLN A 177 26.09 -21.41 -8.05
N ALA A 178 26.55 -20.19 -8.31
CA ALA A 178 27.42 -19.86 -9.44
C ALA A 178 28.89 -20.31 -9.27
N ARG A 179 29.29 -20.83 -8.10
CA ARG A 179 30.64 -21.36 -7.87
C ARG A 179 30.75 -22.76 -8.49
N GLU A 180 31.86 -23.04 -9.19
CA GLU A 180 32.13 -24.28 -9.93
C GLU A 180 31.92 -25.58 -9.12
N ASN A 181 32.02 -25.53 -7.80
CA ASN A 181 31.85 -26.68 -6.91
C ASN A 181 30.49 -26.74 -6.18
N GLY A 182 29.52 -25.90 -6.54
CA GLY A 182 28.23 -25.81 -5.85
C GLY A 182 28.40 -25.43 -4.37
N GLY A 183 28.64 -24.14 -4.10
CA GLY A 183 28.88 -23.68 -2.73
C GLY A 183 27.70 -23.99 -1.80
N LEU A 184 27.98 -24.61 -0.65
CA LEU A 184 26.95 -24.89 0.37
C LEU A 184 26.42 -23.59 0.97
N VAL A 185 25.12 -23.36 0.82
CA VAL A 185 24.40 -22.27 1.50
C VAL A 185 24.15 -22.70 2.95
N SER A 186 24.36 -21.79 3.90
CA SER A 186 24.07 -22.06 5.32
C SER A 186 22.59 -22.42 5.52
N ARG A 187 22.32 -23.38 6.41
CA ARG A 187 20.95 -23.76 6.83
C ARG A 187 20.11 -22.57 7.29
N SER A 188 20.74 -21.56 7.88
CA SER A 188 20.05 -20.33 8.30
C SER A 188 19.53 -19.51 7.10
N VAL A 189 20.33 -19.38 6.04
CA VAL A 189 19.96 -18.67 4.81
C VAL A 189 18.85 -19.41 4.07
N ASP A 190 18.94 -20.75 3.99
CA ASP A 190 17.87 -21.57 3.42
C ASP A 190 16.54 -21.41 4.18
N THR A 191 16.60 -21.44 5.51
CA THR A 191 15.42 -21.25 6.36
C THR A 191 14.79 -19.87 6.16
N GLN A 192 15.60 -18.81 6.12
CA GLN A 192 15.11 -17.45 5.85
C GLN A 192 14.49 -17.35 4.45
N MET A 193 15.12 -17.95 3.44
CA MET A 193 14.58 -17.95 2.07
C MET A 193 13.23 -18.65 2.00
N ARG A 194 13.05 -19.79 2.70
CA ARG A 194 11.75 -20.46 2.79
C ARG A 194 10.68 -19.58 3.41
N ILE A 195 11.02 -18.82 4.46
CA ILE A 195 10.08 -17.85 5.05
C ILE A 195 9.68 -16.81 4.00
N TYR A 196 10.61 -16.19 3.29
CA TYR A 196 10.26 -15.22 2.23
C TYR A 196 9.43 -15.86 1.10
N SER A 197 9.76 -17.08 0.70
CA SER A 197 8.97 -17.83 -0.28
C SER A 197 7.52 -18.02 0.17
N GLU A 198 7.26 -18.25 1.46
CA GLU A 198 5.90 -18.35 2.00
C GLU A 198 5.09 -17.07 1.76
N HIS A 199 5.70 -15.89 1.95
CA HIS A 199 5.02 -14.62 1.63
C HIS A 199 4.71 -14.52 0.13
N ILE A 200 5.66 -14.92 -0.72
CA ILE A 200 5.53 -14.86 -2.18
C ILE A 200 4.42 -15.79 -2.65
N PHE A 201 4.43 -17.04 -2.21
CA PHE A 201 3.40 -18.03 -2.55
C PHE A 201 2.03 -17.62 -2.04
N TYR A 202 1.95 -17.05 -0.84
CA TYR A 202 0.70 -16.56 -0.29
C TYR A 202 0.09 -15.43 -1.16
N VAL A 203 0.89 -14.45 -1.57
CA VAL A 203 0.43 -13.36 -2.44
C VAL A 203 -0.02 -13.89 -3.80
N ARG A 204 0.75 -14.78 -4.43
CA ARG A 204 0.39 -15.44 -5.69
C ARG A 204 -0.89 -16.25 -5.59
N GLY A 205 -1.08 -16.95 -4.47
CA GLY A 205 -2.32 -17.68 -4.18
C GLY A 205 -3.53 -16.76 -4.14
N LEU A 206 -3.40 -15.55 -3.56
CA LEU A 206 -4.47 -14.56 -3.56
C LEU A 206 -4.76 -13.97 -4.94
N VAL A 207 -3.73 -13.73 -5.76
CA VAL A 207 -3.90 -13.32 -7.17
C VAL A 207 -4.66 -14.39 -7.96
N SER A 208 -4.32 -15.66 -7.77
CA SER A 208 -4.99 -16.79 -8.40
C SER A 208 -6.47 -16.89 -7.97
N GLN A 209 -6.74 -16.79 -6.66
CA GLN A 209 -8.11 -16.79 -6.13
C GLN A 209 -8.94 -15.62 -6.69
N ASN A 210 -8.33 -14.45 -6.85
CA ASN A 210 -8.98 -13.30 -7.45
C ASN A 210 -9.32 -13.52 -8.93
N GLU A 211 -8.50 -14.29 -9.66
CA GLU A 211 -8.83 -14.67 -11.04
C GLU A 211 -10.02 -15.62 -11.10
N GLU A 212 -10.09 -16.62 -10.21
CA GLU A 212 -11.25 -17.51 -10.10
C GLU A 212 -12.56 -16.75 -9.81
N ILE A 213 -12.47 -15.72 -8.96
CA ILE A 213 -13.59 -14.81 -8.69
C ILE A 213 -14.03 -14.08 -9.97
N LEU A 214 -13.08 -13.54 -10.75
CA LEU A 214 -13.40 -12.84 -11.99
C LEU A 214 -14.04 -13.76 -13.04
N ILE A 215 -13.59 -15.01 -13.12
CA ILE A 215 -14.19 -16.02 -13.99
C ILE A 215 -15.64 -16.29 -13.59
N LYS A 216 -15.95 -16.38 -12.29
CA LYS A 216 -17.32 -16.55 -11.81
C LYS A 216 -18.21 -15.34 -12.08
N MET A 217 -17.64 -14.12 -12.00
CA MET A 217 -18.34 -12.90 -12.42
C MET A 217 -18.67 -12.94 -13.93
N ASP A 218 -17.76 -13.46 -14.76
CA ASP A 218 -18.00 -13.67 -16.19
C ASP A 218 -19.09 -14.72 -16.46
N ALA A 219 -19.10 -15.83 -15.72
CA ALA A 219 -20.16 -16.82 -15.80
C ALA A 219 -21.52 -16.22 -15.43
N LEU A 220 -21.57 -15.41 -14.37
CA LEU A 220 -22.78 -14.72 -13.95
C LEU A 220 -23.30 -13.74 -15.03
N LEU A 221 -22.41 -12.90 -15.58
CA LEU A 221 -22.75 -12.00 -16.69
C LEU A 221 -23.35 -12.77 -17.87
N LEU A 222 -22.72 -13.89 -18.25
CA LEU A 222 -23.19 -14.73 -19.35
C LEU A 222 -24.56 -15.35 -19.06
N GLU A 223 -24.79 -15.86 -17.85
CA GLU A 223 -26.08 -16.44 -17.50
C GLU A 223 -27.19 -15.39 -17.41
N ILE A 224 -26.94 -14.23 -16.81
CA ILE A 224 -27.92 -13.12 -16.75
C ILE A 224 -28.23 -12.58 -18.16
N SER A 225 -27.25 -12.58 -19.07
CA SER A 225 -27.51 -12.16 -20.45
C SER A 225 -28.47 -13.07 -21.22
N LYS A 226 -28.70 -14.31 -20.74
CA LYS A 226 -29.62 -15.29 -21.34
C LYS A 226 -31.03 -15.23 -20.75
N LEU A 227 -31.32 -14.25 -19.89
CA LEU A 227 -32.61 -14.15 -19.21
C LEU A 227 -33.78 -13.84 -20.14
N ASP A 228 -33.51 -13.28 -21.32
CA ASP A 228 -34.54 -13.09 -22.35
C ASP A 228 -35.19 -14.44 -22.79
N ASP A 229 -34.51 -15.57 -22.54
CA ASP A 229 -34.95 -16.92 -22.91
C ASP A 229 -35.55 -17.74 -21.74
N LEU A 230 -35.65 -17.21 -20.51
CA LEU A 230 -36.00 -17.98 -19.30
C LEU A 230 -37.30 -17.49 -18.61
N ASP A 231 -38.05 -18.44 -18.04
CA ASP A 231 -39.22 -18.16 -17.18
C ASP A 231 -38.81 -17.89 -15.72
N GLU A 232 -39.73 -17.34 -14.91
CA GLU A 232 -39.52 -16.92 -13.52
C GLU A 232 -38.99 -18.05 -12.60
N HIS A 233 -39.22 -19.32 -12.97
CA HIS A 233 -38.72 -20.50 -12.27
C HIS A 233 -37.33 -20.99 -12.74
N GLY A 234 -36.95 -20.75 -13.99
CA GLY A 234 -35.57 -20.99 -14.47
C GLY A 234 -34.54 -20.07 -13.82
N LEU A 235 -34.99 -18.89 -13.40
CA LEU A 235 -34.22 -17.86 -12.71
C LEU A 235 -33.68 -18.28 -11.32
N GLU A 236 -34.45 -19.04 -10.54
CA GLU A 236 -34.04 -19.45 -9.19
C GLU A 236 -32.97 -20.56 -9.17
N ASN A 237 -32.74 -21.23 -10.31
CA ASN A 237 -31.83 -22.38 -10.43
C ASN A 237 -30.57 -22.08 -11.24
N MET A 238 -30.27 -20.80 -11.49
CA MET A 238 -29.09 -20.41 -12.27
C MET A 238 -27.81 -20.91 -11.61
N ALA A 239 -27.05 -21.70 -12.36
CA ALA A 239 -25.86 -22.39 -11.86
C ALA A 239 -24.79 -21.39 -11.40
N ALA A 240 -24.64 -20.25 -12.07
CA ALA A 240 -23.68 -19.21 -11.67
C ALA A 240 -24.01 -18.60 -10.29
N VAL A 241 -25.29 -18.46 -9.93
CA VAL A 241 -25.68 -17.97 -8.61
C VAL A 241 -25.33 -18.99 -7.52
N GLN A 242 -25.58 -20.28 -7.79
CA GLN A 242 -25.21 -21.36 -6.86
C GLN A 242 -23.69 -21.42 -6.69
N GLU A 243 -22.95 -21.34 -7.79
CA GLU A 243 -21.49 -21.33 -7.78
C GLU A 243 -20.86 -20.15 -7.03
N ILE A 244 -21.51 -18.98 -7.08
CA ILE A 244 -21.12 -17.81 -6.28
C ILE A 244 -21.43 -18.04 -4.80
N ASN A 245 -22.62 -18.56 -4.49
CA ASN A 245 -23.00 -18.87 -3.12
C ASN A 245 -22.09 -19.92 -2.48
N ASP A 246 -21.65 -20.92 -3.24
CA ASP A 246 -20.68 -21.92 -2.80
C ASP A 246 -19.32 -21.31 -2.51
N LEU A 247 -18.84 -20.39 -3.36
CA LEU A 247 -17.60 -19.65 -3.11
C LEU A 247 -17.70 -18.79 -1.84
N ILE A 248 -18.84 -18.12 -1.63
CA ILE A 248 -19.12 -17.37 -0.40
C ILE A 248 -19.15 -18.30 0.81
N ALA A 249 -19.74 -19.49 0.69
CA ALA A 249 -19.79 -20.46 1.77
C ALA A 249 -18.38 -20.95 2.13
N GLN A 250 -17.59 -21.36 1.14
CA GLN A 250 -16.21 -21.81 1.34
C GLN A 250 -15.37 -20.74 2.04
N THR A 251 -15.49 -19.47 1.65
CA THR A 251 -14.74 -18.36 2.26
C THR A 251 -15.19 -18.02 3.68
N LYS A 252 -16.44 -18.26 4.06
CA LYS A 252 -16.90 -18.15 5.46
C LYS A 252 -16.20 -19.13 6.40
N TYR A 253 -15.83 -20.32 5.92
CA TYR A 253 -15.08 -21.31 6.70
C TYR A 253 -13.58 -20.99 6.82
N TYR A 254 -13.07 -20.04 6.03
CA TYR A 254 -11.68 -19.55 6.12
C TYR A 254 -11.50 -18.31 7.01
N LYS A 255 -12.52 -17.91 7.80
CA LYS A 255 -12.33 -16.95 8.89
C LYS A 255 -11.43 -17.55 9.97
N THR A 256 -10.12 -17.32 9.84
CA THR A 256 -9.11 -17.46 10.89
C THR A 256 -8.56 -16.08 11.23
#